data_AF-A0A4R9AYB2-F1
#
_entry.id   AF-A0A4R9AYB2-F1
#
_cell.length_a   1.000
_cell.length_b   1.000
_cell.length_c   1.000
_cell.angle_alpha   90.00
_cell.angle_beta   90.00
_cell.angle_gamma   90.00
#
_symmetry.space_group_name_H-M   'P 1'
#
loop_
_entity.id
_entity.type
_entity.pdbx_description
1 polymer ?
#
loop_
_entity_poly.entity_id
_entity_poly.type
_entity_poly.pdbx_seq_one_letter_code
_entity_poly.pdbx_strand_id
1 'polypeptide(L)'
;MLGPQTLYDLNKHCAAGISLFYRPSLGGLSSATNGLLAKRFVEFTESVANGRSKKTYRLTIVGRSAFLAWMKEPIAGGNLEVIALTKVYFLGLIPDPAGRQAILADIVRRVESDAAELDELSASLDGLTIPAEHSAVFHYQRLTLDYGIGAHGFGLAWFRELLDDELRG
;
A
#
# COMPACT_ATOMS: atom_id res chain seq x y z
N MET A 1 6.08 16.12 10.78
CA MET A 1 6.00 15.16 9.65
C MET A 1 4.97 15.55 8.57
N LEU A 2 3.90 16.30 8.87
CA LEU A 2 2.82 16.64 7.91
C LEU A 2 2.91 18.05 7.29
N GLY A 3 4.09 18.65 7.24
CA GLY A 3 4.32 19.99 6.69
C GLY A 3 4.99 19.98 5.31
N PRO A 4 5.16 21.16 4.68
CA PRO A 4 5.89 21.28 3.43
C PRO A 4 7.32 20.74 3.53
N GLN A 5 7.78 20.01 2.52
CA GLN A 5 9.07 19.32 2.54
C GLN A 5 9.79 19.39 1.20
N THR A 6 11.11 19.30 1.22
CA THR A 6 11.87 19.07 -0.02
C THR A 6 11.83 17.61 -0.42
N LEU A 7 12.17 17.32 -1.68
CA LEU A 7 12.39 15.94 -2.14
C LEU A 7 13.44 15.20 -1.31
N TYR A 8 14.46 15.91 -0.83
CA TYR A 8 15.50 15.32 0.01
C TYR A 8 14.95 14.95 1.40
N ASP A 9 14.17 15.83 2.01
CA ASP A 9 13.54 15.55 3.31
C ASP A 9 12.57 14.37 3.20
N LEU A 10 11.76 14.33 2.15
CA LEU A 10 10.85 13.22 1.85
C LEU A 10 11.62 11.89 1.70
N ASN A 11 12.70 11.89 0.91
CA ASN A 11 13.54 10.71 0.72
C ASN A 11 14.17 10.24 2.04
N LYS A 12 14.68 11.18 2.86
CA LYS A 12 15.25 10.89 4.17
C LYS A 12 14.20 10.30 5.12
N HIS A 13 12.97 10.81 5.13
CA HIS A 13 11.89 10.26 5.94
C HIS A 13 11.54 8.83 5.52
N CYS A 14 11.42 8.55 4.21
CA CYS A 14 11.21 7.17 3.74
C CYS A 14 12.36 6.24 4.14
N ALA A 15 13.61 6.71 4.04
CA ALA A 15 14.79 5.93 4.39
C ALA A 15 14.93 5.66 5.90
N ALA A 16 14.46 6.58 6.75
CA ALA A 16 14.58 6.46 8.21
C ALA A 16 13.39 5.75 8.86
N GLY A 17 12.18 5.88 8.32
CA GLY A 17 10.96 5.36 8.94
C GLY A 17 10.57 3.97 8.44
N ILE A 18 10.02 3.91 7.23
CA ILE A 18 9.37 2.71 6.67
C ILE A 18 10.25 1.98 5.67
N SER A 19 11.57 2.10 5.79
CA SER A 19 12.46 1.71 4.70
C SER A 19 12.52 0.20 4.44
N LEU A 20 12.10 -0.64 5.38
CA LEU A 20 11.94 -2.07 5.13
C LEU A 20 10.69 -2.38 4.28
N PHE A 21 9.72 -1.47 4.26
CA PHE A 21 8.47 -1.60 3.51
C PHE A 21 8.45 -0.76 2.22
N TYR A 22 9.12 0.40 2.23
CA TYR A 22 9.11 1.34 1.10
C TYR A 22 10.38 2.20 1.06
N ARG A 23 11.21 1.98 0.03
CA ARG A 23 12.41 2.79 -0.28
C ARG A 23 12.33 3.36 -1.70
N PRO A 24 11.80 4.57 -1.89
CA PRO A 24 11.84 5.21 -3.19
C PRO A 24 13.27 5.67 -3.50
N SER A 25 13.72 5.45 -4.73
CA SER A 25 14.90 6.15 -5.24
C SER A 25 14.61 7.64 -5.38
N LEU A 26 15.64 8.50 -5.31
CA LEU A 26 15.46 9.94 -5.54
C LEU A 26 14.89 10.23 -6.95
N GLY A 27 15.30 9.46 -7.95
CA GLY A 27 14.76 9.55 -9.31
C GLY A 27 13.28 9.18 -9.38
N GLY A 28 12.87 8.09 -8.70
CA GLY A 28 11.48 7.68 -8.61
C GLY A 28 10.62 8.71 -7.89
N LEU A 29 11.11 9.25 -6.77
CA LEU A 29 10.43 10.29 -6.00
C LEU A 29 10.27 11.59 -6.80
N SER A 30 11.30 11.98 -7.55
CA SER A 30 11.26 13.13 -8.46
C SER A 30 10.22 12.95 -9.57
N SER A 31 10.22 11.78 -10.23
CA SER A 31 9.24 11.45 -11.27
C SER A 31 7.80 11.48 -10.74
N ALA A 32 7.55 10.83 -9.59
CA ALA A 32 6.24 10.84 -8.94
C ALA A 32 5.79 12.26 -8.58
N THR A 33 6.70 13.07 -8.03
CA THR A 33 6.40 14.46 -7.66
C THR A 33 6.07 15.32 -8.88
N ASN A 34 6.77 15.13 -10.00
CA ASN A 34 6.45 15.80 -11.27
C ASN A 34 5.06 15.39 -11.78
N GLY A 35 4.68 14.12 -11.67
CA GLY A 35 3.33 13.67 -11.98
C GLY A 35 2.26 14.34 -11.11
N LEU A 36 2.51 14.47 -9.80
CA LEU A 36 1.61 15.16 -8.87
C LEU A 36 1.52 16.67 -9.17
N LEU A 37 2.62 17.31 -9.57
CA LEU A 37 2.64 18.71 -10.01
C LEU A 37 1.79 18.90 -11.29
N ALA A 38 1.94 18.02 -12.27
CA ALA A 38 1.18 18.07 -13.52
C ALA A 38 -0.34 17.97 -13.26
N LYS A 39 -0.75 17.17 -12.27
CA LYS A 39 -2.13 17.06 -11.80
C LYS A 39 -2.57 18.18 -10.84
N ARG A 40 -1.68 19.11 -10.50
CA ARG A 40 -1.90 20.18 -9.50
C ARG A 40 -2.26 19.65 -8.10
N PHE A 41 -1.87 18.42 -7.78
CA PHE A 41 -2.10 17.83 -6.45
C PHE A 41 -1.08 18.33 -5.43
N VAL A 42 0.10 18.67 -5.90
CA VAL A 42 1.11 19.37 -5.11
C VAL A 42 1.52 20.64 -5.83
N GLU A 43 2.07 21.58 -5.08
CA GLU A 43 2.73 22.78 -5.58
C GLU A 43 4.03 22.98 -4.79
N PHE A 44 4.91 23.88 -5.26
CA PHE A 44 6.13 24.20 -4.55
C PHE A 44 6.31 25.70 -4.37
N THR A 45 7.02 26.04 -3.30
CA THR A 45 7.61 27.38 -3.10
C THR A 45 9.11 27.29 -3.34
N GLU A 46 9.67 28.31 -3.94
CA GLU A 46 11.11 28.43 -4.18
C GLU A 46 11.72 29.39 -3.16
N SER A 47 12.84 28.98 -2.58
CA SER A 47 13.62 29.80 -1.65
C SER A 47 15.09 29.67 -1.98
N VAL A 48 15.88 30.71 -1.73
CA VAL A 48 17.34 30.64 -1.87
C VAL A 48 17.93 30.35 -0.50
N ALA A 49 18.65 29.25 -0.38
CA ALA A 49 19.40 28.90 0.82
C ALA A 49 20.85 28.61 0.43
N ASN A 50 21.81 29.33 1.02
CA ASN A 50 23.25 29.20 0.73
C ASN A 50 23.59 29.29 -0.77
N GLY A 51 22.95 30.20 -1.50
CA GLY A 51 23.18 30.40 -2.94
C GLY A 51 22.60 29.30 -3.85
N ARG A 52 21.85 28.34 -3.29
CA ARG A 52 21.16 27.29 -4.06
C ARG A 52 19.66 27.46 -3.96
N SER A 53 18.97 27.28 -5.09
CA SER A 53 17.51 27.20 -5.11
C SER A 53 17.05 25.93 -4.37
N LYS A 54 16.08 26.10 -3.48
CA LYS A 54 15.45 25.05 -2.69
C LYS A 54 13.95 25.08 -2.96
N LYS A 55 13.43 23.98 -3.53
CA LYS A 55 12.00 23.75 -3.74
C LYS A 55 11.40 23.00 -2.56
N THR A 56 10.38 23.60 -1.95
CA THR A 56 9.62 22.99 -0.85
C THR A 56 8.20 22.74 -1.32
N TYR A 57 7.79 21.48 -1.31
CA TYR A 57 6.52 20.99 -1.84
C TYR A 57 5.45 20.94 -0.76
N ARG A 58 4.20 21.26 -1.13
CA ARG A 58 3.02 21.13 -0.27
C ARG A 58 1.83 20.60 -1.06
N LEU A 59 0.92 19.93 -0.36
CA LEU A 59 -0.38 19.52 -0.90
C LEU A 59 -1.25 20.74 -1.19
N THR A 60 -1.96 20.70 -2.32
CA THR A 60 -3.02 21.67 -2.63
C THR A 60 -4.37 21.19 -2.06
N ILE A 61 -5.40 22.04 -2.10
CA ILE A 61 -6.78 21.62 -1.76
C ILE A 61 -7.23 20.49 -2.69
N VAL A 62 -6.94 20.61 -3.99
CA VAL A 62 -7.27 19.61 -5.01
C VAL A 62 -6.54 18.29 -4.71
N GLY A 63 -5.25 18.35 -4.37
CA GLY A 63 -4.48 17.17 -4.01
C GLY A 63 -4.96 16.50 -2.73
N ARG A 64 -5.41 17.28 -1.74
CA ARG A 64 -6.00 16.73 -0.51
C ARG A 64 -7.30 15.99 -0.83
N SER A 65 -8.17 16.57 -1.65
CA SER A 65 -9.41 15.91 -2.08
C SER A 65 -9.13 14.65 -2.89
N ALA A 66 -8.15 14.69 -3.80
CA ALA A 66 -7.74 13.52 -4.58
C ALA A 66 -7.16 12.40 -3.70
N PHE A 67 -6.35 12.75 -2.70
CA PHE A 67 -5.84 11.78 -1.72
C PHE A 67 -6.98 11.13 -0.92
N LEU A 68 -7.94 11.91 -0.42
CA LEU A 68 -9.08 11.37 0.32
C LEU A 68 -9.98 10.50 -0.56
N ALA A 69 -10.16 10.86 -1.83
CA ALA A 69 -10.87 10.04 -2.79
C ALA A 69 -10.16 8.70 -3.03
N TRP A 70 -8.84 8.73 -3.27
CA TRP A 70 -8.03 7.52 -3.42
C TRP A 70 -8.05 6.63 -2.18
N MET A 71 -8.04 7.21 -0.97
CA MET A 71 -8.15 6.44 0.27
C MET A 71 -9.46 5.63 0.33
N LYS A 72 -10.57 6.19 -0.19
CA LYS A 72 -11.90 5.56 -0.20
C LYS A 72 -12.17 4.70 -1.42
N GLU A 73 -11.33 4.78 -2.45
CA GLU A 73 -11.47 3.95 -3.65
C GLU A 73 -11.23 2.47 -3.31
N PRO A 74 -12.08 1.55 -3.79
CA PRO A 74 -11.87 0.13 -3.58
C PRO A 74 -10.51 -0.33 -4.10
N ILE A 75 -9.90 -1.31 -3.43
CA ILE A 75 -8.62 -1.85 -3.91
C ILE A 75 -8.86 -2.66 -5.20
N ALA A 76 -8.50 -2.08 -6.34
CA ALA A 76 -8.60 -2.71 -7.66
C ALA A 76 -7.22 -2.85 -8.31
N GLY A 77 -6.87 -4.08 -8.71
CA GLY A 77 -5.59 -4.38 -9.35
C GLY A 77 -4.36 -4.07 -8.48
N GLY A 78 -3.17 -4.24 -9.06
CA GLY A 78 -1.90 -3.99 -8.37
C GLY A 78 -1.59 -4.99 -7.24
N ASN A 79 -0.53 -4.70 -6.48
CA ASN A 79 -0.16 -5.52 -5.31
C ASN A 79 -1.05 -5.13 -4.13
N LEU A 80 -1.96 -6.03 -3.74
CA LEU A 80 -2.94 -5.85 -2.66
C LEU A 80 -2.26 -5.44 -1.35
N GLU A 81 -1.25 -6.18 -0.92
CA GLU A 81 -0.54 -5.93 0.34
C GLU A 81 0.06 -4.52 0.36
N VAL A 82 0.73 -4.12 -0.72
CA VAL A 82 1.32 -2.77 -0.83
C VAL A 82 0.24 -1.69 -0.74
N ILE A 83 -0.90 -1.86 -1.43
CA ILE A 83 -1.98 -0.86 -1.40
C ILE A 83 -2.64 -0.82 -0.02
N ALA A 84 -2.97 -1.97 0.55
CA ALA A 84 -3.61 -2.09 1.86
C ALA A 84 -2.74 -1.48 2.97
N LEU A 85 -1.45 -1.85 3.04
CA LEU A 85 -0.53 -1.30 4.02
C LEU A 85 -0.29 0.20 3.82
N THR A 86 -0.30 0.70 2.57
CA THR A 86 -0.22 2.14 2.30
C THR A 86 -1.46 2.87 2.82
N LYS A 87 -2.66 2.33 2.59
CA LYS A 87 -3.91 2.89 3.14
C LYS A 87 -3.88 2.86 4.67
N VAL A 88 -3.43 1.77 5.30
CA VAL A 88 -3.28 1.70 6.77
C VAL A 88 -2.29 2.75 7.28
N TYR A 89 -1.14 2.92 6.63
CA TYR A 89 -0.12 3.91 7.00
C TYR A 89 -0.69 5.34 7.04
N PHE A 90 -1.63 5.66 6.16
CA PHE A 90 -2.27 6.98 6.11
C PHE A 90 -3.67 7.03 6.75
N LEU A 91 -4.14 5.96 7.37
CA LEU A 91 -5.52 5.85 7.87
C LEU A 91 -5.86 6.94 8.90
N GLY A 92 -4.88 7.32 9.74
CA GLY A 92 -5.03 8.41 10.72
C GLY A 92 -5.24 9.80 10.11
N LEU A 93 -5.09 9.97 8.79
CA LEU A 93 -5.42 11.22 8.09
C LEU A 93 -6.91 11.30 7.70
N ILE A 94 -7.68 10.21 7.87
CA ILE A 94 -9.11 10.18 7.64
C ILE A 94 -9.82 10.70 8.90
N PRO A 95 -10.57 11.80 8.78
CA PRO A 95 -11.06 12.54 9.94
C PRO A 95 -12.14 11.79 10.72
N ASP A 96 -13.01 11.05 10.03
CA ASP A 96 -14.17 10.40 10.63
C ASP A 96 -13.93 8.89 10.85
N PRO A 97 -14.35 8.32 12.01
CA PRO A 97 -14.24 6.89 12.29
C PRO A 97 -14.96 6.02 11.25
N ALA A 98 -16.16 6.41 10.83
CA ALA A 98 -16.92 5.67 9.82
C ALA A 98 -16.15 5.50 8.50
N GLY A 99 -15.43 6.53 8.06
CA GLY A 99 -14.55 6.49 6.90
C GLY A 99 -13.37 5.54 7.09
N ARG A 100 -12.75 5.51 8.28
CA ARG A 100 -11.67 4.55 8.58
C ARG A 100 -12.17 3.11 8.59
N GLN A 101 -13.31 2.88 9.25
CA GLN A 101 -13.99 1.58 9.28
C GLN A 101 -14.34 1.09 7.88
N ALA A 102 -14.89 1.95 7.02
CA ALA A 102 -15.24 1.59 5.65
C ALA A 102 -14.00 1.19 4.81
N ILE A 103 -12.88 1.89 4.99
CA ILE A 103 -11.61 1.57 4.30
C ILE A 103 -11.06 0.23 4.77
N LEU A 104 -11.04 -0.02 6.08
CA LEU A 104 -10.59 -1.28 6.66
C LEU A 104 -11.50 -2.44 6.24
N ALA A 105 -12.81 -2.25 6.23
CA ALA A 105 -13.77 -3.24 5.76
C ALA A 105 -13.58 -3.58 4.26
N ASP A 106 -13.21 -2.59 3.44
CA ASP A 106 -12.88 -2.84 2.03
C ASP A 106 -11.59 -3.66 1.87
N ILE A 107 -10.56 -3.35 2.67
CA ILE A 107 -9.31 -4.13 2.71
C ILE A 107 -9.62 -5.58 3.10
N VAL A 108 -10.36 -5.79 4.20
CA VAL A 108 -10.74 -7.13 4.68
C VAL A 108 -11.46 -7.90 3.58
N ARG A 109 -12.51 -7.31 2.99
CA ARG A 109 -13.29 -7.96 1.93
C ARG A 109 -12.42 -8.36 0.73
N ARG A 110 -11.46 -7.52 0.36
CA ARG A 110 -10.55 -7.81 -0.76
C ARG A 110 -9.57 -8.93 -0.41
N VAL A 111 -8.97 -8.91 0.78
CA VAL A 111 -8.06 -9.98 1.24
C VAL A 111 -8.80 -11.31 1.39
N GLU A 112 -10.06 -11.29 1.84
CA GLU A 112 -10.92 -12.48 1.89
C GLU A 112 -11.15 -13.09 0.50
N SER A 113 -11.43 -12.25 -0.51
CA SER A 113 -11.59 -12.70 -1.90
C SER A 113 -10.31 -13.35 -2.42
N ASP A 114 -9.16 -12.68 -2.26
CA ASP A 114 -7.88 -13.20 -2.75
C ASP A 114 -7.48 -14.49 -2.00
N ALA A 115 -7.77 -14.59 -0.70
CA ALA A 115 -7.54 -15.82 0.08
C ALA A 115 -8.41 -16.99 -0.42
N ALA A 116 -9.68 -16.75 -0.72
CA ALA A 116 -10.58 -17.76 -1.26
C ALA A 116 -10.09 -18.28 -2.63
N GLU A 117 -9.61 -17.40 -3.51
CA GLU A 117 -9.03 -17.78 -4.80
C GLU A 117 -7.79 -18.70 -4.64
N LEU A 118 -6.94 -18.44 -3.64
CA LEU A 118 -5.79 -19.29 -3.35
C LEU A 118 -6.19 -20.65 -2.78
N ASP A 119 -7.21 -20.69 -1.92
CA ASP A 119 -7.76 -21.94 -1.38
C ASP A 119 -8.43 -22.79 -2.48
N GLU A 120 -9.14 -22.16 -3.42
CA GLU A 120 -9.69 -22.85 -4.59
C GLU A 120 -8.59 -23.42 -5.50
N LEU A 121 -7.54 -22.63 -5.76
CA LEU A 121 -6.37 -23.10 -6.51
C LEU A 121 -5.72 -24.29 -5.79
N SER A 122 -5.51 -24.19 -4.48
CA SER A 122 -4.97 -25.26 -3.63
C SER A 122 -5.75 -26.56 -3.78
N ALA A 123 -7.09 -26.50 -3.66
CA ALA A 123 -7.96 -27.66 -3.81
C ALA A 123 -7.91 -28.25 -5.24
N SER A 124 -7.81 -27.40 -6.26
CA SER A 124 -7.69 -27.87 -7.65
C SER A 124 -6.39 -28.65 -7.91
N LEU A 125 -5.30 -28.25 -7.26
CA LEU A 125 -3.99 -28.90 -7.40
C LEU A 125 -3.92 -30.24 -6.67
N ASP A 126 -4.60 -30.38 -5.54
CA ASP A 126 -4.65 -31.64 -4.78
C ASP A 126 -5.35 -32.77 -5.56
N GLY A 127 -6.17 -32.43 -6.57
CA GLY A 127 -6.81 -33.38 -7.47
C GLY A 127 -5.95 -33.87 -8.64
N LEU A 128 -4.74 -33.34 -8.82
CA LEU A 128 -3.89 -33.65 -9.97
C LEU A 128 -2.99 -34.87 -9.72
N THR A 129 -2.92 -35.76 -10.72
CA THR A 129 -1.89 -36.80 -10.77
C THR A 129 -0.65 -36.24 -11.46
N ILE A 130 0.45 -36.12 -10.71
CA ILE A 130 1.71 -35.54 -11.20
C ILE A 130 2.67 -36.66 -11.64
N PRO A 131 3.16 -36.66 -12.90
CA PRO A 131 4.19 -37.59 -13.35
C PRO A 131 5.46 -37.49 -12.48
N ALA A 132 6.12 -38.63 -12.24
CA ALA A 132 7.30 -38.69 -11.37
C ALA A 132 8.43 -37.75 -11.82
N GLU A 133 8.62 -37.58 -13.13
CA GLU A 133 9.59 -36.67 -13.75
C GLU A 133 9.34 -35.17 -13.45
N HIS A 134 8.14 -34.81 -13.00
CA HIS A 134 7.75 -33.44 -12.65
C HIS A 134 7.52 -33.22 -11.15
N SER A 135 7.65 -34.28 -10.33
CA SER A 135 7.33 -34.22 -8.89
C SER A 135 8.10 -33.12 -8.15
N ALA A 136 9.41 -32.97 -8.43
CA ALA A 136 10.23 -31.94 -7.79
C ALA A 136 9.81 -30.52 -8.19
N VAL A 137 9.44 -30.30 -9.45
CA VAL A 137 8.97 -28.99 -9.94
C VAL A 137 7.65 -28.63 -9.26
N PHE A 138 6.71 -29.57 -9.24
CA PHE A 138 5.41 -29.38 -8.60
C PHE A 138 5.53 -29.15 -7.09
N HIS A 139 6.46 -29.84 -6.41
CA HIS A 139 6.72 -29.63 -4.99
C HIS A 139 7.04 -28.17 -4.65
N TYR A 140 7.96 -27.52 -5.37
CA TYR A 140 8.31 -26.12 -5.10
C TYR A 140 7.22 -25.13 -5.54
N GLN A 141 6.45 -25.46 -6.57
CA GLN A 141 5.26 -24.67 -6.94
C GLN A 141 4.21 -24.71 -5.82
N ARG A 142 3.97 -25.90 -5.25
CA ARG A 142 3.06 -26.09 -4.11
C ARG A 142 3.53 -25.32 -2.89
N LEU A 143 4.81 -25.42 -2.53
CA LEU A 143 5.38 -24.63 -1.41
C LEU A 143 5.23 -23.11 -1.60
N THR A 144 5.28 -22.63 -2.84
CA THR A 144 5.06 -21.20 -3.12
C THR A 144 3.61 -20.80 -2.89
N LEU A 145 2.65 -21.64 -3.30
CA LEU A 145 1.23 -21.43 -3.02
C LEU A 145 0.95 -21.50 -1.51
N ASP A 146 1.53 -22.46 -0.81
CA ASP A 146 1.36 -22.63 0.64
C ASP A 146 1.86 -21.41 1.42
N TYR A 147 3.01 -20.83 1.00
CA TYR A 147 3.46 -19.54 1.52
C TYR A 147 2.45 -18.43 1.26
N GLY A 148 1.92 -18.35 0.03
CA GLY A 148 0.90 -17.37 -0.34
C GLY A 148 -0.35 -17.46 0.54
N ILE A 149 -0.88 -18.67 0.73
CA ILE A 149 -2.04 -18.94 1.61
C ILE A 149 -1.73 -18.51 3.05
N GLY A 150 -0.58 -18.91 3.58
CA GLY A 150 -0.16 -18.53 4.94
C GLY A 150 -0.03 -17.02 5.12
N ALA A 151 0.56 -16.33 4.15
CA ALA A 151 0.71 -14.87 4.18
C ALA A 151 -0.65 -14.14 4.13
N HIS A 152 -1.57 -14.59 3.26
CA HIS A 152 -2.91 -14.00 3.18
C HIS A 152 -3.73 -14.30 4.44
N GLY A 153 -3.62 -15.51 5.00
CA GLY A 153 -4.28 -15.87 6.27
C GLY A 153 -3.82 -15.00 7.44
N PHE A 154 -2.50 -14.79 7.56
CA PHE A 154 -1.95 -13.86 8.56
C PHE A 154 -2.45 -12.43 8.32
N GLY A 155 -2.34 -11.93 7.10
CA GLY A 155 -2.78 -10.57 6.75
C GLY A 155 -4.27 -10.36 7.04
N LEU A 156 -5.12 -11.31 6.65
CA LEU A 156 -6.56 -11.26 6.90
C LEU A 156 -6.89 -11.18 8.39
N ALA A 157 -6.25 -12.02 9.21
CA ALA A 157 -6.45 -12.00 10.65
C ALA A 157 -6.07 -10.64 11.24
N TRP A 158 -4.91 -10.09 10.82
CA TRP A 158 -4.44 -8.79 11.28
C TRP A 158 -5.37 -7.64 10.85
N PHE A 159 -5.84 -7.62 9.60
CA PHE A 159 -6.75 -6.59 9.12
C PHE A 159 -8.12 -6.65 9.81
N ARG A 160 -8.63 -7.85 10.12
CA ARG A 160 -9.88 -8.02 10.89
C ARG A 160 -9.73 -7.52 12.31
N GLU A 161 -8.65 -7.87 12.99
CA GLU A 161 -8.36 -7.37 14.35
C GLU A 161 -8.28 -5.83 14.37
N LEU A 162 -7.60 -5.24 13.38
CA LEU A 162 -7.52 -3.79 13.23
C LEU A 162 -8.89 -3.14 12.98
N LEU A 163 -9.75 -3.76 12.18
CA LEU A 163 -11.12 -3.30 11.97
C LEU A 163 -11.93 -3.37 13.27
N ASP A 164 -11.82 -4.46 14.01
CA ASP A 164 -12.52 -4.63 15.29
C ASP A 164 -12.07 -3.58 16.33
N ASP A 165 -10.77 -3.26 16.38
CA ASP A 165 -10.24 -2.18 17.21
C ASP A 165 -10.84 -0.82 16.84
N GLU A 166 -10.90 -0.49 15.55
CA GLU A 166 -11.48 0.77 15.06
C GLU A 166 -13.01 0.83 15.23
N LEU A 167 -13.69 -0.31 15.34
CA LEU A 167 -15.13 -0.38 15.67
C LEU A 167 -15.40 -0.21 17.17
N ARG A 168 -14.42 -0.54 18.03
CA ARG A 168 -14.53 -0.39 19.50
C ARG A 168 -14.20 1.02 20.00
N GLY A 169 -13.36 1.77 19.27
CA GLY A 169 -12.94 3.14 19.60
C GLY A 169 -13.98 4.19 19.24
#